data_AF-A0A382T5U6-F1
#
_entry.id   AF-A0A382T5U6-F1
#
_cell.length_a   1.000
_cell.length_b   1.000
_cell.length_c   1.000
_cell.angle_alpha   90.00
_cell.angle_beta   90.00
_cell.angle_gamma   90.00
#
_symmetry.space_group_name_H-M   'P 1'
#
loop_
_entity.id
_entity.type
_entity.pdbx_description
1 polymer ?
#
loop_
_entity_poly.entity_id
_entity_poly.type
_entity_poly.pdbx_seq_one_letter_code
_entity_poly.pdbx_strand_id
1 'polypeptide(L)'
;MTTKNKNHGKNEARTAKYLEKFSREKVIKFLVNRDDPVIFDVGANNGSSLDEFKEWWPNSYVHCFEPQEECWLELDESATSFQNNGSVVVNRVAAGSESKDNVTFYTHDINSGVSGFNRINMSSRDSIDLNELDKEGIDKKEEYGNTLNHEREVSIIRLDDYIEAQDPMI
;
A
#
# COMPACT_ATOMS: atom_id res chain seq x y z
N MET A 1 -25.27 23.17 -38.41
CA MET A 1 -24.79 22.58 -37.14
C MET A 1 -23.73 21.54 -37.49
N THR A 2 -22.47 21.78 -37.16
CA THR A 2 -21.37 20.86 -37.50
C THR A 2 -21.20 19.86 -36.36
N THR A 3 -21.67 18.64 -36.56
CA THR A 3 -21.46 17.50 -35.64
C THR A 3 -19.97 17.18 -35.59
N LYS A 4 -19.29 17.60 -34.53
CA LYS A 4 -17.94 17.12 -34.21
C LYS A 4 -18.02 15.67 -33.75
N ASN A 5 -18.00 14.73 -34.68
CA ASN A 5 -17.66 13.34 -34.41
C ASN A 5 -16.15 13.25 -34.14
N LYS A 6 -15.72 13.67 -32.94
CA LYS A 6 -14.37 13.32 -32.47
C LYS A 6 -14.44 11.89 -31.93
N ASN A 7 -14.03 10.93 -32.76
CA ASN A 7 -13.77 9.59 -32.29
C ASN A 7 -12.59 9.66 -31.31
N HIS A 8 -12.85 9.43 -30.02
CA HIS A 8 -11.84 9.51 -28.96
C HIS A 8 -10.97 8.25 -28.88
N GLY A 9 -11.14 7.28 -29.80
CA GLY A 9 -10.46 5.99 -29.75
C GLY A 9 -11.01 5.08 -28.65
N LYS A 10 -10.58 3.82 -28.63
CA LYS A 10 -10.93 2.87 -27.55
C LYS A 10 -10.15 3.23 -26.28
N ASN A 11 -10.75 2.96 -25.12
CA ASN A 11 -10.14 3.23 -23.82
C ASN A 11 -8.78 2.52 -23.68
N GLU A 12 -8.66 1.27 -24.12
CA GLU A 12 -7.40 0.52 -24.00
C GLU A 12 -6.25 1.20 -24.78
N ALA A 13 -6.53 1.67 -25.99
CA ALA A 13 -5.53 2.36 -26.82
C ALA A 13 -5.09 3.69 -26.20
N ARG A 14 -5.98 4.40 -25.51
CA ARG A 14 -5.64 5.63 -24.77
C ARG A 14 -4.80 5.33 -23.54
N THR A 15 -5.15 4.30 -22.79
CA THR A 15 -4.37 3.86 -21.62
C THR A 15 -2.98 3.39 -22.04
N ALA A 16 -2.86 2.58 -23.09
CA ALA A 16 -1.56 2.16 -23.62
C ALA A 16 -0.68 3.36 -24.00
N LYS A 17 -1.23 4.32 -24.75
CA LYS A 17 -0.51 5.54 -25.12
C LYS A 17 -0.14 6.43 -23.92
N TYR A 18 -0.94 6.41 -22.86
CA TYR A 18 -0.60 7.08 -21.61
C TYR A 18 0.57 6.37 -20.91
N LEU A 19 0.52 5.05 -20.79
CA LEU A 19 1.56 4.23 -20.18
C LEU A 19 2.90 4.30 -20.94
N GLU A 20 2.89 4.52 -22.25
CA GLU A 20 4.10 4.81 -23.04
C GLU A 20 4.80 6.11 -22.62
N LYS A 21 4.07 7.08 -22.06
CA LYS A 21 4.58 8.41 -21.73
C LYS A 21 4.77 8.62 -20.23
N PHE A 22 3.92 8.01 -19.43
CA PHE A 22 3.93 8.15 -17.99
C PHE A 22 4.95 7.20 -17.38
N SER A 23 5.80 7.75 -16.52
CA SER A 23 6.69 6.97 -15.65
C SER A 23 6.55 7.55 -14.26
N ARG A 24 6.12 6.71 -13.32
CA ARG A 24 5.99 7.09 -11.91
C ARG A 24 7.34 7.56 -11.35
N GLU A 25 8.41 6.81 -11.63
CA GLU A 25 9.78 7.19 -11.26
C GLU A 25 10.12 8.61 -11.74
N LYS A 26 9.95 8.92 -13.05
CA LYS A 26 10.29 10.24 -13.60
C LYS A 26 9.50 11.36 -12.95
N VAL A 27 8.22 11.14 -12.67
CA VAL A 27 7.36 12.14 -12.03
C VAL A 27 7.80 12.39 -10.59
N ILE A 28 8.07 11.34 -9.82
CA ILE A 28 8.47 11.50 -8.41
C ILE A 28 9.88 12.07 -8.32
N LYS A 29 10.85 11.60 -9.12
CA LYS A 29 12.21 12.19 -9.20
C LYS A 29 12.20 13.66 -9.64
N PHE A 30 11.23 14.08 -10.42
CA PHE A 30 11.06 15.50 -10.77
C PHE A 30 10.59 16.35 -9.57
N LEU A 31 9.76 15.78 -8.68
CA LEU A 31 9.25 16.48 -7.49
C LEU A 31 10.25 16.45 -6.32
N VAL A 32 11.02 15.37 -6.21
CA VAL A 32 12.01 15.15 -5.14
C VAL A 32 13.40 15.47 -5.68
N ASN A 33 13.84 16.72 -5.49
CA ASN A 33 15.15 17.19 -5.97
C ASN A 33 16.28 16.89 -4.97
N ARG A 34 16.41 15.61 -4.58
CA ARG A 34 17.48 15.10 -3.71
C ARG A 34 17.83 13.65 -4.09
N ASP A 35 19.10 13.29 -3.90
CA ASP A 35 19.60 11.94 -4.16
C ASP A 35 19.50 11.01 -2.93
N ASP A 36 19.24 11.60 -1.77
CA ASP A 36 19.21 10.98 -0.44
C ASP A 36 17.90 11.29 0.34
N PRO A 37 16.71 11.14 -0.26
CA PRO A 37 15.47 11.50 0.43
C PRO A 37 15.21 10.62 1.66
N VAL A 38 14.56 11.22 2.66
CA VAL A 38 13.88 10.47 3.73
C VAL A 38 12.48 10.09 3.23
N ILE A 39 12.15 8.81 3.29
CA ILE A 39 10.93 8.24 2.75
C ILE A 39 10.19 7.52 3.87
N PHE A 40 8.92 7.89 4.09
CA PHE A 40 8.00 7.14 4.94
C PHE A 40 7.12 6.28 4.04
N ASP A 41 7.35 4.97 4.06
CA ASP A 41 6.60 4.00 3.25
C ASP A 41 5.48 3.38 4.11
N VAL A 42 4.28 3.94 4.01
CA VAL A 42 3.13 3.56 4.85
C VAL A 42 2.32 2.47 4.16
N GLY A 43 2.23 1.30 4.79
CA GLY A 43 1.67 0.10 4.17
C GLY A 43 2.70 -0.58 3.26
N ALA A 44 3.92 -0.76 3.77
CA ALA A 44 5.05 -1.29 3.01
C ALA A 44 4.83 -2.73 2.51
N ASN A 45 3.87 -3.46 3.08
CA ASN A 45 3.52 -4.83 2.72
C ASN A 45 4.77 -5.70 2.66
N ASN A 46 5.02 -6.38 1.55
CA ASN A 46 6.16 -7.26 1.37
C ASN A 46 7.46 -6.54 0.94
N GLY A 47 7.50 -5.21 0.92
CA GLY A 47 8.69 -4.43 0.58
C GLY A 47 8.85 -4.08 -0.90
N SER A 48 7.86 -4.37 -1.76
CA SER A 48 7.96 -4.03 -3.19
C SER A 48 8.26 -2.54 -3.46
N SER A 49 7.64 -1.63 -2.68
CA SER A 49 7.91 -0.19 -2.74
C SER A 49 9.28 0.18 -2.19
N LEU A 50 9.74 -0.47 -1.13
CA LEU A 50 11.09 -0.31 -0.58
C LEU A 50 12.15 -0.63 -1.65
N ASP A 51 12.01 -1.76 -2.35
CA ASP A 51 12.91 -2.17 -3.43
C ASP A 51 12.98 -1.11 -4.54
N GLU A 52 11.82 -0.61 -4.99
CA GLU A 52 11.74 0.47 -5.99
C GLU A 52 12.43 1.75 -5.51
N PHE A 53 12.17 2.17 -4.27
CA PHE A 53 12.76 3.39 -3.73
C PHE A 53 14.28 3.28 -3.58
N LYS A 54 14.80 2.11 -3.22
CA LYS A 54 16.25 1.85 -3.14
C LYS A 54 16.90 1.74 -4.52
N GLU A 55 16.19 1.24 -5.52
CA GLU A 55 16.65 1.32 -6.91
C GLU A 55 16.74 2.79 -7.38
N TRP A 56 15.74 3.60 -7.04
CA TRP A 56 15.65 4.99 -7.49
C TRP A 56 16.63 5.92 -6.77
N TRP A 57 16.78 5.73 -5.46
CA TRP A 57 17.64 6.48 -4.56
C TRP A 57 18.40 5.53 -3.64
N PRO A 58 19.55 5.01 -4.08
CA PRO A 58 20.35 4.05 -3.30
C PRO A 58 20.81 4.57 -1.94
N ASN A 59 20.88 5.90 -1.74
CA ASN A 59 21.28 6.52 -0.48
C ASN A 59 20.10 7.03 0.35
N SER A 60 18.86 6.75 -0.05
CA SER A 60 17.67 7.15 0.72
C SER A 60 17.64 6.52 2.11
N TYR A 61 16.96 7.20 3.03
CA TYR A 61 16.59 6.68 4.35
C TYR A 61 15.12 6.29 4.31
N VAL A 62 14.81 5.01 4.43
CA VAL A 62 13.44 4.51 4.26
C VAL A 62 12.90 3.95 5.57
N HIS A 63 11.78 4.50 6.02
CA HIS A 63 11.04 4.05 7.20
C HIS A 63 9.76 3.34 6.72
N CYS A 64 9.77 2.01 6.75
CA CYS A 64 8.64 1.18 6.37
C CYS A 64 7.69 1.00 7.55
N PHE A 65 6.39 1.14 7.34
CA PHE A 65 5.34 0.87 8.33
C PHE A 65 4.47 -0.26 7.81
N GLU A 66 4.49 -1.41 8.49
CA GLU A 66 3.69 -2.57 8.13
C GLU A 66 3.21 -3.31 9.39
N PRO A 67 1.93 -3.17 9.78
CA PRO A 67 1.39 -3.86 10.95
C PRO A 67 1.12 -5.36 10.73
N GLN A 68 1.00 -5.82 9.48
CA GLN A 68 0.58 -7.19 9.17
C GLN A 68 1.74 -8.18 9.27
N GLU A 69 1.67 -9.08 10.25
CA GLU A 69 2.72 -10.07 10.54
C GLU A 69 3.08 -10.95 9.35
N GLU A 70 2.07 -11.32 8.57
CA GLU A 70 2.22 -12.17 7.38
C GLU A 70 3.16 -11.54 6.32
N CYS A 71 3.38 -10.22 6.36
CA CYS A 71 4.26 -9.51 5.43
C CYS A 71 5.70 -9.33 5.93
N TRP A 72 5.95 -9.53 7.23
CA TRP A 72 7.23 -9.15 7.85
C TRP A 72 8.42 -9.92 7.32
N LEU A 73 8.26 -11.20 7.00
CA LEU A 73 9.38 -12.02 6.52
C LEU A 73 9.94 -11.46 5.20
N GLU A 74 9.09 -11.25 4.20
CA GLU A 74 9.49 -10.70 2.90
C GLU A 74 10.03 -9.27 3.04
N LEU A 75 9.38 -8.44 3.87
CA LEU A 75 9.83 -7.07 4.13
C LEU A 75 11.21 -7.02 4.80
N ASP A 76 11.45 -7.88 5.80
CA ASP A 76 12.73 -7.97 6.49
C ASP A 76 13.84 -8.50 5.56
N GLU A 77 13.52 -9.43 4.65
CA GLU A 77 14.44 -9.92 3.63
C GLU A 77 14.85 -8.80 2.65
N SER A 78 13.88 -8.03 2.14
CA SER A 78 14.12 -6.84 1.32
C SER A 78 14.98 -5.82 2.07
N ALA A 79 14.60 -5.44 3.31
CA ALA A 79 15.34 -4.49 4.13
C ALA A 79 16.79 -4.94 4.39
N THR A 80 17.00 -6.22 4.66
CA THR A 80 18.33 -6.80 4.88
C THR A 80 19.24 -6.66 3.65
N SER A 81 18.67 -6.78 2.44
CA SER A 81 19.42 -6.64 1.20
C SER A 81 20.07 -5.25 1.01
N PHE A 82 19.58 -4.24 1.73
CA PHE A 82 20.04 -2.86 1.64
C PHE A 82 20.84 -2.36 2.85
N GLN A 83 21.24 -3.24 3.78
CA GLN A 83 21.97 -2.83 5.00
C GLN A 83 23.25 -2.01 4.77
N ASN A 84 23.85 -2.09 3.56
CA ASN A 84 25.06 -1.35 3.20
C ASN A 84 24.79 -0.07 2.36
N ASN A 85 23.54 0.19 1.95
CA ASN A 85 23.15 1.25 1.01
C ASN A 85 22.09 2.18 1.64
N GLY A 86 22.51 3.03 2.57
CA GLY A 86 21.61 3.88 3.37
C GLY A 86 20.88 3.12 4.48
N SER A 87 20.10 3.82 5.31
CA SER A 87 19.34 3.18 6.40
C SER A 87 17.96 2.72 5.92
N VAL A 88 17.53 1.54 6.38
CA VAL A 88 16.15 1.06 6.29
C VAL A 88 15.70 0.73 7.70
N VAL A 89 14.53 1.23 8.08
CA VAL A 89 13.89 0.95 9.36
C VAL A 89 12.54 0.29 9.11
N VAL A 90 12.37 -0.92 9.63
CA VAL A 90 11.08 -1.63 9.58
C VAL A 90 10.33 -1.37 10.89
N ASN A 91 9.21 -0.67 10.80
CA ASN A 91 8.31 -0.40 11.90
C ASN A 91 7.09 -1.32 11.79
N ARG A 92 6.95 -2.26 12.72
CA ARG A 92 5.86 -3.25 12.76
C ARG A 92 4.59 -2.69 13.40
N VAL A 93 4.19 -1.50 12.95
CA VAL A 93 3.07 -0.71 13.47
C VAL A 93 2.36 -0.04 12.30
N ALA A 94 1.07 0.26 12.46
CA ALA A 94 0.34 1.05 11.50
C ALA A 94 0.49 2.55 11.77
N ALA A 95 0.46 3.35 10.71
CA ALA A 95 0.29 4.80 10.86
C ALA A 95 -1.20 5.11 11.14
N GLY A 96 -1.46 5.95 12.15
CA GLY A 96 -2.81 6.31 12.59
C GLY A 96 -2.93 7.78 13.01
N SER A 97 -4.16 8.21 13.31
CA SER A 97 -4.44 9.55 13.84
C SER A 97 -4.18 9.70 15.34
N GLU A 98 -3.92 8.59 16.03
CA GLU A 98 -3.55 8.52 17.43
C GLU A 98 -2.50 7.41 17.62
N SER A 99 -1.79 7.45 18.75
CA SER A 99 -0.82 6.43 19.14
C SER A 99 -1.43 5.55 20.21
N LYS A 100 -1.59 4.25 19.93
CA LYS A 100 -2.35 3.32 20.75
C LYS A 100 -2.00 1.86 20.43
N ASP A 101 -2.03 1.01 21.44
CA ASP A 101 -1.88 -0.45 21.28
C ASP A 101 -3.23 -1.17 21.20
N ASN A 102 -3.20 -2.40 20.67
CA ASN A 102 -4.34 -3.31 20.58
C ASN A 102 -5.53 -2.69 19.82
N VAL A 103 -5.25 -2.10 18.66
CA VAL A 103 -6.28 -1.61 17.74
C VAL A 103 -6.67 -2.72 16.77
N THR A 104 -7.97 -2.93 16.58
CA THR A 104 -8.48 -3.92 15.63
C THR A 104 -8.12 -3.54 14.20
N PHE A 105 -7.41 -4.42 13.54
CA PHE A 105 -7.03 -4.36 12.14
C PHE A 105 -7.62 -5.57 11.41
N TYR A 106 -8.09 -5.37 10.20
CA TYR A 106 -8.72 -6.40 9.38
C TYR A 106 -7.79 -6.82 8.26
N THR A 107 -7.51 -8.12 8.20
CA THR A 107 -6.73 -8.75 7.13
C THR A 107 -7.60 -9.69 6.31
N HIS A 108 -7.09 -10.07 5.14
CA HIS A 108 -7.83 -10.81 4.13
C HIS A 108 -6.92 -11.83 3.44
N ASP A 109 -7.39 -13.07 3.28
CA ASP A 109 -6.59 -14.13 2.63
C ASP A 109 -6.44 -13.86 1.12
N ILE A 110 -7.33 -13.06 0.55
CA ILE A 110 -7.37 -12.79 -0.89
C ILE A 110 -6.20 -11.92 -1.38
N ASN A 111 -5.70 -11.02 -0.53
CA ASN A 111 -4.64 -10.08 -0.87
C ASN A 111 -4.18 -9.33 0.41
N SER A 112 -2.89 -9.34 0.71
CA SER A 112 -2.34 -8.56 1.85
C SER A 112 -2.44 -7.05 1.65
N GLY A 113 -2.51 -6.57 0.40
CA GLY A 113 -2.58 -5.15 0.05
C GLY A 113 -3.95 -4.50 0.23
N VAL A 114 -4.96 -5.20 0.74
CA VAL A 114 -6.30 -4.65 1.00
C VAL A 114 -6.69 -4.60 2.48
N SER A 115 -5.73 -4.85 3.37
CA SER A 115 -5.94 -4.81 4.82
C SER A 115 -6.06 -3.38 5.37
N GLY A 116 -6.70 -3.23 6.53
CA GLY A 116 -6.92 -1.90 7.11
C GLY A 116 -7.77 -1.89 8.38
N PHE A 117 -8.10 -0.69 8.87
CA PHE A 117 -8.97 -0.51 10.05
C PHE A 117 -10.47 -0.65 9.75
N ASN A 118 -10.85 -0.81 8.49
CA ASN A 118 -12.24 -0.92 8.07
C ASN A 118 -12.52 -2.32 7.53
N ARG A 119 -13.65 -2.91 7.94
CA ARG A 119 -14.13 -4.17 7.36
C ARG A 119 -14.58 -3.99 5.92
N ILE A 120 -14.35 -5.02 5.11
CA ILE A 120 -15.07 -5.20 3.85
C ILE A 120 -16.54 -5.46 4.15
N ASN A 121 -17.41 -4.64 3.55
CA ASN A 121 -18.85 -4.73 3.67
C ASN A 121 -19.41 -5.83 2.75
N MET A 122 -19.70 -7.02 3.32
CA MET A 122 -20.30 -8.17 2.62
C MET A 122 -21.74 -7.93 2.13
N SER A 123 -22.35 -6.81 2.51
CA SER A 123 -23.68 -6.36 2.03
C SER A 123 -23.58 -5.20 1.05
N SER A 124 -22.39 -4.89 0.51
CA SER A 124 -22.21 -3.81 -0.45
C SER A 124 -23.02 -4.07 -1.72
N ARG A 125 -23.87 -3.10 -2.09
CA ARG A 125 -24.65 -3.12 -3.33
C ARG A 125 -23.84 -2.66 -4.54
N ASP A 126 -22.74 -1.96 -4.30
CA ASP A 126 -21.86 -1.40 -5.33
C ASP A 126 -20.74 -2.36 -5.72
N SER A 127 -20.54 -3.43 -4.94
CA SER A 127 -19.56 -4.46 -5.28
C SER A 127 -20.07 -5.32 -6.43
N ILE A 128 -19.37 -5.26 -7.56
CA ILE A 128 -19.64 -6.14 -8.71
C ILE A 128 -19.48 -7.61 -8.29
N ASP A 129 -18.38 -7.93 -7.58
CA ASP A 129 -18.07 -9.32 -7.22
C ASP A 129 -19.12 -9.93 -6.27
N LEU A 130 -19.48 -9.22 -5.19
CA LEU A 130 -20.56 -9.66 -4.29
C LEU A 130 -21.92 -9.80 -5.01
N ASN A 131 -22.23 -8.92 -5.98
CA ASN A 131 -23.47 -9.04 -6.77
C ASN A 131 -23.47 -10.27 -7.69
N GLU A 132 -22.32 -10.68 -8.23
CA GLU A 132 -22.21 -11.93 -8.99
C GLU A 132 -22.28 -13.15 -8.08
N LEU A 133 -21.60 -13.13 -6.92
CA LEU A 133 -21.67 -14.20 -5.91
C LEU A 133 -23.10 -14.42 -5.40
N ASP A 134 -23.88 -13.34 -5.22
CA ASP A 134 -25.30 -13.43 -4.86
C ASP A 134 -26.14 -14.21 -5.91
N LYS A 135 -25.75 -14.18 -7.19
CA LYS A 135 -26.40 -14.98 -8.26
C LYS A 135 -25.94 -16.43 -8.28
N GLU A 136 -24.70 -16.70 -7.85
CA GLU A 136 -24.13 -18.04 -7.79
C GLU A 136 -24.64 -18.85 -6.58
N GLY A 137 -25.09 -18.17 -5.53
CA GLY A 137 -25.77 -18.77 -4.38
C GLY A 137 -25.20 -18.35 -3.03
N ILE A 138 -26.00 -18.52 -1.97
CA ILE A 138 -25.65 -18.06 -0.62
C ILE A 138 -24.38 -18.73 -0.08
N ASP A 139 -24.20 -20.03 -0.34
CA ASP A 139 -23.04 -20.80 0.12
C ASP A 139 -21.72 -20.24 -0.44
N LYS A 140 -21.71 -19.80 -1.70
CA LYS A 140 -20.52 -19.22 -2.35
C LYS A 140 -20.13 -17.88 -1.73
N LYS A 141 -21.12 -17.06 -1.40
CA LYS A 141 -20.89 -15.78 -0.73
C LYS A 141 -20.40 -15.96 0.70
N GLU A 142 -20.89 -16.98 1.40
CA GLU A 142 -20.43 -17.35 2.74
C GLU A 142 -18.98 -17.87 2.71
N GLU A 143 -18.66 -18.79 1.78
CA GLU A 143 -17.29 -19.28 1.54
C GLU A 143 -16.30 -18.12 1.29
N TYR A 144 -16.67 -17.17 0.43
CA TYR A 144 -15.86 -15.97 0.20
C TYR A 144 -15.75 -15.09 1.45
N GLY A 145 -16.86 -14.88 2.18
CA GLY A 145 -16.87 -14.11 3.42
C GLY A 145 -15.93 -14.66 4.49
N ASN A 146 -15.74 -15.99 4.54
CA ASN A 146 -14.81 -16.65 5.48
C ASN A 146 -13.33 -16.34 5.19
N THR A 147 -13.00 -15.77 4.03
CA THR A 147 -11.62 -15.37 3.67
C THR A 147 -11.30 -13.93 4.04
N LEU A 148 -12.27 -13.18 4.60
CA LEU A 148 -12.19 -11.74 4.77
C LEU A 148 -12.42 -11.34 6.24
N ASN A 149 -11.96 -10.13 6.57
CA ASN A 149 -12.22 -9.46 7.84
C ASN A 149 -11.65 -10.23 9.04
N HIS A 150 -10.52 -10.91 8.84
CA HIS A 150 -9.80 -11.56 9.92
C HIS A 150 -9.28 -10.50 10.87
N GLU A 151 -9.69 -10.57 12.13
CA GLU A 151 -9.24 -9.60 13.14
C GLU A 151 -7.80 -9.88 13.55
N ARG A 152 -7.04 -8.79 13.68
CA ARG A 152 -5.69 -8.73 14.24
C ARG A 152 -5.66 -7.57 15.22
N GLU A 153 -4.86 -7.70 16.28
CA GLU A 153 -4.56 -6.58 17.17
C GLU A 153 -3.18 -6.04 16.79
N VAL A 154 -3.13 -4.74 16.51
CA VAL A 154 -1.89 -4.07 16.08
C VAL A 154 -1.69 -2.79 16.87
N SER A 155 -0.44 -2.35 16.96
CA SER A 155 -0.11 -1.01 17.46
C SER A 155 -0.23 0.01 16.34
N ILE A 156 -0.71 1.19 16.70
CA ILE A 156 -0.80 2.36 15.82
C ILE A 156 0.05 3.49 16.40
N ILE A 157 0.67 4.26 15.52
CA ILE A 157 1.47 5.43 15.88
C ILE A 157 1.10 6.61 14.98
N ARG A 158 1.07 7.82 15.53
CA ARG A 158 1.04 9.02 14.71
C ARG A 158 2.42 9.27 14.11
N LEU A 159 2.47 9.69 12.86
CA LEU A 159 3.75 9.96 12.20
C LEU A 159 4.51 11.12 12.86
N ASP A 160 3.83 12.12 13.43
CA ASP A 160 4.50 13.18 14.17
C ASP A 160 5.09 12.68 15.50
N ASP A 161 4.37 11.86 16.27
CA ASP A 161 4.94 11.19 17.45
C ASP A 161 6.17 10.36 17.08
N TYR A 162 6.13 9.64 15.94
CA TYR A 162 7.27 8.88 15.42
C TYR A 162 8.47 9.77 15.09
N ILE A 163 8.23 10.88 14.38
CA ILE A 163 9.26 11.84 13.96
C ILE A 163 9.88 12.53 15.18
N GLU A 164 9.09 12.95 16.16
CA GLU A 164 9.59 13.58 17.40
C GLU A 164 10.48 12.63 18.21
N ALA A 165 10.23 11.32 18.12
CA ALA A 165 11.06 10.30 18.76
C ALA A 165 12.37 10.00 18.00
N GLN A 166 12.50 10.42 16.74
CA GLN A 166 13.75 10.30 15.99
C GLN A 166 14.73 11.43 16.40
N ASP A 167 16.03 11.16 16.36
CA ASP A 167 17.05 12.16 16.66
C ASP A 167 16.88 13.37 15.71
N PRO A 168 16.78 14.62 16.23
CA PRO A 168 16.64 15.83 15.41
C PRO A 168 17.82 16.12 14.45
N MET A 169 18.84 15.27 14.40
CA MET A 169 19.94 15.33 13.43
C MET A 169 19.76 14.44 12.17
N ILE A 170 18.61 13.81 11.98
CA ILE A 170 18.17 13.30 10.66
C ILE A 170 17.53 14.44 9.86
#